data_AF-A0A7S1Z488-F1
#
_entry.id   AF-A0A7S1Z488-F1
#
_cell.length_a   1.000
_cell.length_b   1.000
_cell.length_c   1.000
_cell.angle_alpha   90.00
_cell.angle_beta   90.00
_cell.angle_gamma   90.00
#
_symmetry.space_group_name_H-M   'P 1'
#
loop_
_entity.id
_entity.type
_entity.pdbx_description
1 polymer ?
#
loop_
_entity_poly.entity_id
_entity_poly.type
_entity_poly.pdbx_seq_one_letter_code
_entity_poly.pdbx_strand_id
1 'polypeptide(L)'
;LERSGALPGRRIRLDVECYNTVLIALSRCGEIDAPVRALTVLRRMTAMADSDEQESVRPTAKSWNSVLNAFSRTRRPGIPQKAETVLNMMHESGCRPDVFSFAAVLHAHQKNPGPGTARRADDIVRRMEELRDCGELTAGPDVFHYTIACACWARSGEEDAARRCGEMLRRMDRRWREEGDEGVRPNVRTYNAVIDAYARGGDAETAEALLRRMIRQYECGEDDGVRPDAFTFNAVINAWTRRGDENPDAGRRAEAVLGRLLRFHRDGNPDVRPDARSFAH
;
A
#
# COMPACT_ATOMS: atom_id res chain seq x y z
N LEU A 1 -21.83 13.60 67.23
CA LEU A 1 -22.61 14.55 66.42
C LEU A 1 -21.63 15.63 65.97
N GLU A 2 -21.10 15.73 64.76
CA GLU A 2 -21.37 15.12 63.46
C GLU A 2 -20.00 15.03 62.76
N ARG A 3 -19.65 13.85 62.24
CA ARG A 3 -18.46 13.67 61.40
C ARG A 3 -18.85 14.06 59.98
N SER A 4 -18.05 14.94 59.37
CA SER A 4 -18.27 15.45 58.02
C SER A 4 -18.24 14.30 57.01
N GLY A 5 -19.31 14.23 56.22
CA GLY A 5 -19.43 13.30 55.10
C GLY A 5 -18.61 13.79 53.92
N ALA A 6 -17.35 13.34 53.82
CA ALA A 6 -16.63 13.38 52.56
C ALA A 6 -17.20 12.27 51.66
N LEU A 7 -17.93 12.67 50.62
CA LEU A 7 -18.31 11.77 49.52
C LEU A 7 -17.03 11.16 48.92
N PRO A 8 -16.91 9.81 48.85
CA PRO A 8 -15.76 9.20 48.20
C PRO A 8 -15.79 9.59 46.73
N GLY A 9 -14.76 10.32 46.28
CA GLY A 9 -14.61 10.70 44.88
C GLY A 9 -14.71 9.46 44.01
N ARG A 10 -15.78 9.35 43.22
CA ARG A 10 -15.90 8.35 42.15
C ARG A 10 -14.70 8.57 41.23
N ARG A 11 -13.65 7.75 41.37
CA ARG A 11 -12.63 7.61 40.33
C ARG A 11 -13.37 7.15 39.08
N ILE A 12 -13.53 8.03 38.10
CA ILE A 12 -14.07 7.68 36.79
C ILE A 12 -13.08 6.66 36.22
N ARG A 13 -13.49 5.38 36.21
CA ARG A 13 -12.74 4.31 35.56
C ARG A 13 -12.98 4.46 34.07
N LEU A 14 -12.00 5.02 33.37
CA LEU A 14 -12.02 5.09 31.91
C LEU A 14 -11.87 3.68 31.36
N ASP A 15 -12.67 3.31 30.39
CA ASP A 15 -12.59 2.02 29.70
C ASP A 15 -11.87 2.15 28.35
N VAL A 16 -11.68 1.01 27.67
CA VAL A 16 -11.06 0.97 26.34
C VAL A 16 -11.79 1.84 25.30
N GLU A 17 -13.10 2.05 25.45
CA GLU A 17 -13.91 2.86 24.52
C GLU A 17 -13.60 4.35 24.66
N CYS A 18 -13.44 4.85 25.88
CA CYS A 18 -13.01 6.22 26.15
C CYS A 18 -11.66 6.50 25.49
N TYR A 19 -10.70 5.60 25.65
CA TYR A 19 -9.38 5.74 25.04
C TYR A 19 -9.44 5.64 23.51
N ASN A 20 -10.19 4.69 22.96
CA ASN A 20 -10.36 4.55 21.53
C ASN A 20 -10.96 5.79 20.88
N THR A 21 -11.87 6.49 21.57
CA THR A 21 -12.44 7.75 21.07
C THR A 21 -11.36 8.83 20.92
N VAL A 22 -10.47 8.95 21.90
CA VAL A 22 -9.32 9.88 21.83
C VAL A 22 -8.34 9.46 20.74
N LEU A 23 -8.01 8.16 20.64
CA LEU A 23 -7.10 7.64 19.61
C LEU A 23 -7.65 7.87 18.20
N ILE A 24 -8.95 7.68 17.98
CA ILE A 24 -9.61 7.97 16.71
C ILE A 24 -9.52 9.47 16.40
N ALA A 25 -9.78 10.34 17.37
CA ALA A 25 -9.67 11.78 17.19
C ALA A 25 -8.24 12.20 16.78
N LEU A 26 -7.23 11.67 17.47
CA LEU A 26 -5.81 11.90 17.15
C LEU A 26 -5.43 11.33 15.77
N SER A 27 -5.99 10.19 15.37
CA SER A 27 -5.75 9.62 14.05
C SER A 27 -6.30 10.48 12.90
N ARG A 28 -7.27 11.35 13.20
CA ARG A 28 -7.97 12.20 12.21
C ARG A 28 -7.51 13.65 12.23
N CYS A 29 -6.96 14.16 13.33
CA CYS A 29 -6.67 15.59 13.48
C CYS A 29 -5.56 16.11 12.58
N GLY A 30 -4.67 15.24 12.08
CA GLY A 30 -3.61 15.61 11.13
C GLY A 30 -2.51 16.51 11.72
N GLU A 31 -2.51 16.75 13.04
CA GLU A 31 -1.44 17.47 13.72
C GLU A 31 -0.11 16.68 13.62
N ILE A 32 1.00 17.40 13.54
CA ILE A 32 2.34 16.78 13.39
C ILE A 32 2.69 15.87 14.57
N ASP A 33 2.28 16.25 15.78
CA ASP A 33 2.57 15.50 17.01
C ASP A 33 1.47 14.49 17.37
N ALA A 34 0.37 14.43 16.60
CA ALA A 34 -0.73 13.52 16.86
C ALA A 34 -0.31 12.04 16.96
N PRO A 35 0.56 11.50 16.08
CA PRO A 35 0.98 10.11 16.18
C PRO A 35 1.77 9.83 17.47
N VAL A 36 2.60 10.78 17.90
CA VAL A 36 3.39 10.65 19.14
C VAL A 36 2.46 10.69 20.35
N ARG A 37 1.49 11.62 20.37
CA ARG A 37 0.46 11.69 21.42
C ARG A 37 -0.38 10.41 21.47
N ALA A 38 -0.79 9.89 20.31
CA ALA A 38 -1.55 8.66 20.20
C ALA A 38 -0.75 7.46 20.73
N LEU A 39 0.55 7.39 20.41
CA LEU A 39 1.45 6.37 20.95
C LEU A 39 1.62 6.48 22.47
N THR A 40 1.72 7.70 23.03
CA THR A 40 1.76 7.90 24.48
C THR A 40 0.49 7.41 25.17
N VAL A 41 -0.68 7.68 24.58
CA VAL A 41 -1.97 7.15 25.08
C VAL A 41 -1.97 5.63 25.06
N LEU A 42 -1.55 5.02 23.96
CA LEU A 42 -1.49 3.56 23.81
C LEU A 42 -0.53 2.91 24.82
N ARG A 43 0.67 3.48 25.02
CA ARG A 43 1.63 3.00 26.03
C ARG A 43 1.09 3.10 27.45
N ARG A 44 0.29 4.12 27.73
CA ARG A 44 -0.37 4.24 29.03
C ARG A 44 -1.42 3.14 29.19
N MET A 45 -2.21 2.86 28.15
CA MET A 45 -3.19 1.76 28.15
C MET A 45 -2.51 0.40 28.37
N THR A 46 -1.41 0.11 27.68
CA THR A 46 -0.66 -1.15 27.90
C THR A 46 -0.14 -1.24 29.34
N ALA A 47 0.49 -0.18 29.85
CA ALA A 47 1.04 -0.18 31.21
C ALA A 47 -0.03 -0.41 32.30
N MET A 48 -1.22 0.18 32.16
CA MET A 48 -2.32 -0.01 33.13
C MET A 48 -2.97 -1.40 33.04
N ALA A 49 -2.93 -2.02 31.87
CA ALA A 49 -3.38 -3.41 31.70
C ALA A 49 -2.36 -4.39 32.27
N ASP A 50 -1.06 -4.15 32.05
CA ASP A 50 0.02 -5.03 32.51
C ASP A 50 0.26 -4.94 34.03
N SER A 51 -0.01 -3.78 34.67
CA SER A 51 0.09 -3.62 36.12
C SER A 51 -1.11 -4.18 36.91
N ASP A 52 -2.06 -4.83 36.22
CA ASP A 52 -3.32 -5.33 36.78
C ASP A 52 -4.18 -4.23 37.46
N GLU A 53 -3.83 -2.96 37.23
CA GLU A 53 -4.56 -1.80 37.75
C GLU A 53 -5.95 -1.72 37.12
N GLN A 54 -6.03 -1.99 35.81
CA GLN A 54 -7.27 -1.94 35.07
C GLN A 54 -7.24 -2.76 33.76
N GLU A 55 -7.44 -4.07 33.84
CA GLU A 55 -7.53 -4.98 32.67
C GLU A 55 -8.54 -4.50 31.60
N SER A 56 -9.60 -3.78 32.01
CA SER A 56 -10.60 -3.23 31.08
C SER A 56 -10.09 -2.18 30.09
N VAL A 57 -8.83 -1.74 30.22
CA VAL A 57 -8.18 -0.78 29.31
C VAL A 57 -7.23 -1.45 28.31
N ARG A 58 -7.11 -2.79 28.32
CA ARG A 58 -6.20 -3.52 27.43
C ARG A 58 -6.42 -3.09 25.97
N PRO A 59 -5.37 -2.64 25.27
CA PRO A 59 -5.48 -2.22 23.88
C PRO A 59 -5.99 -3.34 22.97
N THR A 60 -6.90 -2.96 22.08
CA THR A 60 -7.47 -3.85 21.06
C THR A 60 -6.85 -3.55 19.70
N ALA A 61 -7.10 -4.38 18.70
CA ALA A 61 -6.67 -4.11 17.31
C ALA A 61 -7.11 -2.71 16.84
N LYS A 62 -8.30 -2.25 17.26
CA LYS A 62 -8.81 -0.89 16.99
C LYS A 62 -7.92 0.21 17.59
N SER A 63 -7.42 0.00 18.81
CA SER A 63 -6.51 0.94 19.49
C SER A 63 -5.19 1.06 18.73
N TRP A 64 -4.56 -0.08 18.40
CA TRP A 64 -3.31 -0.15 17.64
C TRP A 64 -3.46 0.44 16.23
N ASN A 65 -4.49 0.03 15.49
CA ASN A 65 -4.78 0.53 14.14
C ASN A 65 -5.06 2.04 14.12
N SER A 66 -5.64 2.61 15.19
CA SER A 66 -5.81 4.06 15.29
C SER A 66 -4.47 4.80 15.38
N VAL A 67 -3.51 4.25 16.12
CA VAL A 67 -2.15 4.80 16.23
C VAL A 67 -1.40 4.64 14.91
N LEU A 68 -1.42 3.44 14.31
CA LEU A 68 -0.81 3.18 13.00
C LEU A 68 -1.39 4.09 11.91
N ASN A 69 -2.71 4.29 11.89
CA ASN A 69 -3.38 5.21 10.98
C ASN A 69 -2.88 6.65 11.17
N ALA A 70 -2.69 7.12 12.41
CA ALA A 70 -2.10 8.43 12.67
C ALA A 70 -0.70 8.55 12.01
N PHE A 71 0.17 7.55 12.21
CA PHE A 71 1.50 7.52 11.55
C PHE A 71 1.39 7.49 10.02
N SER A 72 0.49 6.71 9.45
CA SER A 72 0.28 6.59 8.00
C SER A 72 -0.16 7.91 7.32
N ARG A 73 -0.65 8.87 8.11
CA ARG A 73 -1.11 10.18 7.62
C ARG A 73 -0.06 11.27 7.75
N THR A 74 1.03 11.03 8.48
CA THR A 74 2.09 12.02 8.72
C THR A 74 3.21 11.90 7.70
N ARG A 75 3.63 13.05 7.15
CA ARG A 75 4.81 13.16 6.28
C ARG A 75 5.98 13.78 7.04
N ARG A 76 6.84 12.95 7.62
CA ARG A 76 8.04 13.36 8.36
C ARG A 76 9.10 12.23 8.34
N PRO A 77 10.40 12.56 8.32
CA PRO A 77 11.46 11.57 8.46
C PRO A 77 11.29 10.71 9.73
N GLY A 78 11.58 9.41 9.62
CA GLY A 78 11.49 8.47 10.74
C GLY A 78 10.09 7.92 11.03
N ILE A 79 9.04 8.44 10.37
CA ILE A 79 7.66 7.94 10.54
C ILE A 79 7.50 6.47 10.14
N PRO A 80 8.05 5.99 9.00
CA PRO A 80 7.92 4.59 8.63
C PRO A 80 8.55 3.64 9.66
N GLN A 81 9.73 3.97 10.18
CA GLN A 81 10.42 3.18 11.21
C GLN A 81 9.63 3.14 12.52
N LYS A 82 9.01 4.26 12.90
CA LYS A 82 8.11 4.31 14.06
C LYS A 82 6.85 3.48 13.84
N ALA A 83 6.26 3.52 12.65
CA ALA A 83 5.09 2.71 12.31
C ALA A 83 5.40 1.20 12.38
N GLU A 84 6.56 0.76 11.86
CA GLU A 84 7.04 -0.62 12.01
C GLU A 84 7.26 -1.00 13.48
N THR A 85 7.81 -0.09 14.28
CA THR A 85 7.99 -0.31 15.72
C THR A 85 6.64 -0.53 16.41
N VAL A 86 5.62 0.26 16.08
CA VAL A 86 4.26 0.10 16.62
C VAL A 86 3.64 -1.23 16.18
N LEU A 87 3.87 -1.66 14.94
CA LEU A 87 3.40 -2.96 14.44
C LEU A 87 4.05 -4.13 15.21
N ASN A 88 5.34 -4.02 15.55
CA ASN A 88 6.02 -5.03 16.37
C ASN A 88 5.52 -5.03 17.82
N MET A 89 5.32 -3.85 18.42
CA MET A 89 4.72 -3.74 19.75
C MET A 89 3.31 -4.34 19.81
N MET A 90 2.52 -4.17 18.74
CA MET A 90 1.20 -4.80 18.62
C MET A 90 1.31 -6.32 18.72
N HIS A 91 2.20 -6.92 17.94
CA HIS A 91 2.47 -8.37 17.97
C HIS A 91 3.00 -8.86 19.34
N GLU A 92 3.97 -8.15 19.92
CA GLU A 92 4.54 -8.46 21.25
C GLU A 92 3.51 -8.37 22.38
N SER A 93 2.51 -7.49 22.27
CA SER A 93 1.40 -7.39 23.23
C SER A 93 0.39 -8.55 23.14
N GLY A 94 0.60 -9.51 22.25
CA GLY A 94 -0.34 -10.59 21.94
C GLY A 94 -1.51 -10.17 21.05
N CYS A 95 -1.55 -8.91 20.60
CA CYS A 95 -2.53 -8.42 19.65
C CYS A 95 -2.06 -8.74 18.23
N ARG A 96 -2.72 -9.68 17.54
CA ARG A 96 -2.32 -10.07 16.17
C ARG A 96 -2.55 -8.93 15.18
N PRO A 97 -1.51 -8.47 14.46
CA PRO A 97 -1.70 -7.53 13.36
C PRO A 97 -2.66 -8.08 12.30
N ASP A 98 -3.44 -7.19 11.69
CA ASP A 98 -4.34 -7.53 10.59
C ASP A 98 -3.93 -6.81 9.30
N VAL A 99 -4.67 -7.05 8.21
CA VAL A 99 -4.46 -6.40 6.92
C VAL A 99 -4.45 -4.86 7.02
N PHE A 100 -5.21 -4.27 7.95
CA PHE A 100 -5.21 -2.82 8.13
C PHE A 100 -3.95 -2.33 8.83
N SER A 101 -3.42 -3.09 9.78
CA SER A 101 -2.16 -2.79 10.46
C SER A 101 -1.02 -2.70 9.45
N PHE A 102 -0.90 -3.69 8.56
CA PHE A 102 0.14 -3.71 7.53
C PHE A 102 -0.05 -2.64 6.45
N ALA A 103 -1.28 -2.43 5.97
CA ALA A 103 -1.60 -1.36 5.02
C ALA A 103 -1.20 0.03 5.54
N ALA A 104 -1.40 0.29 6.83
CA ALA A 104 -1.01 1.56 7.46
C ALA A 104 0.52 1.77 7.43
N VAL A 105 1.31 0.74 7.70
CA VAL A 105 2.78 0.81 7.63
C VAL A 105 3.26 0.99 6.19
N LEU A 106 2.68 0.26 5.23
CA LEU A 106 2.98 0.43 3.81
C LEU A 106 2.68 1.86 3.33
N HIS A 107 1.55 2.44 3.75
CA HIS A 107 1.23 3.83 3.45
C HIS A 107 2.20 4.82 4.09
N ALA A 108 2.69 4.55 5.30
CA ALA A 108 3.72 5.38 5.93
C ALA A 108 4.98 5.44 5.07
N HIS A 109 5.46 4.29 4.54
CA HIS A 109 6.56 4.23 3.58
C HIS A 109 6.26 4.97 2.28
N GLN A 110 5.08 4.74 1.70
CA GLN A 110 4.68 5.37 0.44
C GLN A 110 4.65 6.91 0.52
N LYS A 111 4.20 7.47 1.65
CA LYS A 111 4.11 8.93 1.84
C LYS A 111 5.43 9.56 2.26
N ASN A 112 6.39 8.77 2.72
CA ASN A 112 7.70 9.21 3.16
C ASN A 112 8.79 8.49 2.35
N PRO A 113 8.88 8.76 1.02
CA PRO A 113 9.87 8.12 0.18
C PRO A 113 11.28 8.47 0.63
N GLY A 114 12.15 7.48 0.61
CA GLY A 114 13.55 7.60 0.99
C GLY A 114 14.33 6.35 0.59
N PRO A 115 15.66 6.35 0.76
CA PRO A 115 16.50 5.20 0.44
C PRO A 115 16.02 3.94 1.17
N GLY A 116 15.86 2.83 0.44
CA GLY A 116 15.44 1.54 1.00
C GLY A 116 13.95 1.43 1.36
N THR A 117 13.14 2.48 1.22
CA THR A 117 11.69 2.41 1.48
C THR A 117 10.97 1.39 0.61
N ALA A 118 11.38 1.25 -0.65
CA ALA A 118 10.84 0.24 -1.57
C ALA A 118 11.17 -1.19 -1.12
N ARG A 119 12.42 -1.43 -0.69
CA ARG A 119 12.84 -2.72 -0.10
C ARG A 119 12.03 -3.04 1.15
N ARG A 120 11.90 -2.09 2.07
CA ARG A 120 11.07 -2.26 3.28
C ARG A 120 9.61 -2.55 2.95
N ALA A 121 9.03 -1.88 1.97
CA ALA A 121 7.66 -2.14 1.55
C ALA A 121 7.48 -3.57 1.01
N ASP A 122 8.43 -4.09 0.21
CA ASP A 122 8.41 -5.48 -0.27
C ASP A 122 8.66 -6.49 0.86
N ASP A 123 9.59 -6.21 1.79
CA ASP A 123 9.80 -7.03 2.99
C ASP A 123 8.52 -7.13 3.84
N ILE A 124 7.76 -6.04 3.97
CA ILE A 124 6.50 -6.04 4.70
C ILE A 124 5.47 -6.93 3.99
N VAL A 125 5.35 -6.84 2.67
CA VAL A 125 4.47 -7.73 1.90
C VAL A 125 4.89 -9.18 2.12
N ARG A 126 6.18 -9.52 1.97
CA ARG A 126 6.72 -10.87 2.21
C ARG A 126 6.43 -11.38 3.62
N ARG A 127 6.58 -10.53 4.64
CA ARG A 127 6.23 -10.88 6.02
C ARG A 127 4.74 -11.23 6.15
N MET A 128 3.84 -10.52 5.45
CA MET A 128 2.43 -10.91 5.44
C MET A 128 2.20 -12.24 4.73
N GLU A 129 2.96 -12.54 3.67
CA GLU A 129 2.94 -13.84 3.00
C GLU A 129 3.31 -14.95 3.98
N GLU A 130 4.44 -14.80 4.68
CA GLU A 130 4.95 -15.75 5.67
C GLU A 130 3.95 -15.95 6.83
N LEU A 131 3.37 -14.86 7.35
CA LEU A 131 2.40 -14.94 8.45
C LEU A 131 1.08 -15.60 8.03
N ARG A 132 0.65 -15.45 6.78
CA ARG A 132 -0.49 -16.19 6.24
C ARG A 132 -0.15 -17.68 6.14
N ASP A 133 1.02 -18.00 5.60
CA ASP A 133 1.41 -19.37 5.31
C ASP A 133 1.66 -20.18 6.60
N CYS A 134 2.08 -19.55 7.71
CA CYS A 134 2.13 -20.17 9.04
C CYS A 134 0.80 -20.14 9.81
N GLY A 135 -0.26 -19.58 9.24
CA GLY A 135 -1.60 -19.48 9.85
C GLY A 135 -1.70 -18.43 10.96
N GLU A 136 -0.73 -17.53 11.09
CA GLU A 136 -0.75 -16.49 12.10
C GLU A 136 -1.63 -15.29 11.74
N LEU A 137 -1.78 -15.04 10.45
CA LEU A 137 -2.60 -13.98 9.87
C LEU A 137 -3.79 -14.58 9.14
N THR A 138 -5.00 -14.15 9.50
CA THR A 138 -6.25 -14.70 8.95
C THR A 138 -6.39 -14.48 7.44
N ALA A 139 -5.84 -13.39 6.91
CA ALA A 139 -5.85 -13.04 5.49
C ALA A 139 -4.50 -12.43 5.12
N GLY A 140 -3.84 -12.99 4.10
CA GLY A 140 -2.55 -12.51 3.62
C GLY A 140 -2.56 -11.12 2.97
N PRO A 141 -1.47 -10.72 2.30
CA PRO A 141 -1.47 -9.47 1.56
C PRO A 141 -2.49 -9.56 0.42
N ASP A 142 -3.27 -8.51 0.23
CA ASP A 142 -4.20 -8.35 -0.89
C ASP A 142 -3.57 -7.51 -2.02
N VAL A 143 -4.31 -7.32 -3.11
CA VAL A 143 -3.93 -6.45 -4.25
C VAL A 143 -3.48 -5.04 -3.82
N PHE A 144 -4.02 -4.51 -2.72
CA PHE A 144 -3.68 -3.19 -2.21
C PHE A 144 -2.26 -3.15 -1.66
N HIS A 145 -1.86 -4.15 -0.88
CA HIS A 145 -0.51 -4.28 -0.32
C HIS A 145 0.55 -4.37 -1.43
N TYR A 146 0.32 -5.25 -2.42
CA TYR A 146 1.22 -5.37 -3.56
C TYR A 146 1.30 -4.08 -4.38
N THR A 147 0.16 -3.41 -4.62
CA THR A 147 0.12 -2.17 -5.39
C THR A 147 0.91 -1.04 -4.72
N ILE A 148 0.82 -0.90 -3.38
CA ILE A 148 1.62 0.09 -2.65
C ILE A 148 3.11 -0.22 -2.80
N ALA A 149 3.52 -1.47 -2.60
CA ALA A 149 4.93 -1.86 -2.70
C ALA A 149 5.49 -1.69 -4.12
N CYS A 150 4.76 -2.08 -5.17
CA CYS A 150 5.13 -1.80 -6.56
C CYS A 150 5.26 -0.29 -6.81
N ALA A 151 4.35 0.52 -6.26
CA ALA A 151 4.41 1.96 -6.40
C ALA A 151 5.59 2.59 -5.62
N CYS A 152 6.03 1.99 -4.50
CA CYS A 152 7.24 2.39 -3.80
C CYS A 152 8.49 2.08 -4.66
N TRP A 153 8.56 0.90 -5.26
CA TRP A 153 9.63 0.53 -6.21
C TRP A 153 9.66 1.44 -7.43
N ALA A 154 8.52 1.68 -8.09
CA ALA A 154 8.46 2.53 -9.27
C ALA A 154 8.97 3.96 -9.02
N ARG A 155 8.85 4.46 -7.78
CA ARG A 155 9.29 5.82 -7.40
C ARG A 155 10.68 5.87 -6.76
N SER A 156 11.27 4.72 -6.39
CA SER A 156 12.57 4.72 -5.69
C SER A 156 13.74 5.06 -6.60
N GLY A 157 13.62 4.79 -7.91
CA GLY A 157 14.72 4.94 -8.87
C GLY A 157 15.85 3.92 -8.67
N GLU A 158 15.64 2.90 -7.85
CA GLU A 158 16.60 1.79 -7.70
C GLU A 158 16.62 0.94 -8.99
N GLU A 159 17.81 0.51 -9.43
CA GLU A 159 17.96 -0.28 -10.67
C GLU A 159 17.15 -1.58 -10.65
N ASP A 160 17.05 -2.20 -9.47
CA ASP A 160 16.27 -3.42 -9.27
C ASP A 160 14.75 -3.22 -9.31
N ALA A 161 14.24 -1.98 -9.33
CA ALA A 161 12.81 -1.68 -9.19
C ALA A 161 11.95 -2.41 -10.21
N ALA A 162 12.36 -2.41 -11.48
CA ALA A 162 11.65 -3.07 -12.56
C ALA A 162 11.55 -4.59 -12.33
N ARG A 163 12.69 -5.22 -12.02
CA ARG A 163 12.76 -6.66 -11.73
C ARG A 163 11.91 -7.05 -10.52
N ARG A 164 11.97 -6.26 -9.44
CA ARG A 164 11.19 -6.51 -8.21
C ARG A 164 9.69 -6.38 -8.44
N CYS A 165 9.25 -5.34 -9.16
CA CYS A 165 7.86 -5.20 -9.58
C CYS A 165 7.38 -6.39 -10.43
N GLY A 166 8.20 -6.86 -11.38
CA GLY A 166 7.88 -8.05 -12.19
C GLY A 166 7.82 -9.36 -11.38
N GLU A 167 8.70 -9.54 -10.40
CA GLU A 167 8.63 -10.65 -9.43
C GLU A 167 7.35 -10.58 -8.58
N MET A 168 6.94 -9.39 -8.14
CA MET A 168 5.70 -9.20 -7.39
C MET A 168 4.47 -9.57 -8.23
N LEU A 169 4.41 -9.10 -9.49
CA LEU A 169 3.30 -9.44 -10.39
C LEU A 169 3.21 -10.95 -10.63
N ARG A 170 4.34 -11.64 -10.83
CA ARG A 170 4.37 -13.10 -10.97
C ARG A 170 3.94 -13.84 -9.70
N ARG A 171 4.29 -13.32 -8.52
CA ARG A 171 3.81 -13.87 -7.23
C ARG A 171 2.30 -13.75 -7.11
N MET A 172 1.74 -12.58 -7.44
CA MET A 172 0.30 -12.35 -7.43
C MET A 172 -0.42 -13.28 -8.43
N ASP A 173 0.09 -13.40 -9.66
CA ASP A 173 -0.47 -14.30 -10.67
C ASP A 173 -0.51 -15.77 -10.19
N ARG A 174 0.59 -16.24 -9.58
CA ARG A 174 0.68 -17.59 -9.04
C ARG A 174 -0.36 -17.83 -7.94
N ARG A 175 -0.42 -16.93 -6.96
CA ARG A 175 -1.36 -17.05 -5.84
C ARG A 175 -2.81 -16.97 -6.28
N TRP A 176 -3.12 -16.09 -7.23
CA TRP A 176 -4.46 -16.02 -7.78
C TRP A 176 -4.84 -17.29 -8.56
N ARG A 177 -3.99 -17.75 -9.48
CA ARG A 177 -4.35 -18.82 -10.43
C ARG A 177 -4.10 -20.23 -9.93
N GLU A 178 -3.04 -20.44 -9.15
CA GLU A 178 -2.64 -21.76 -8.65
C GLU A 178 -3.17 -22.01 -7.24
N GLU A 179 -3.14 -20.99 -6.37
CA GLU A 179 -3.63 -21.12 -4.98
C GLU A 179 -5.10 -20.71 -4.81
N GLY A 180 -5.72 -20.10 -5.82
CA GLY A 180 -7.13 -19.66 -5.78
C GLY A 180 -7.37 -18.46 -4.86
N ASP A 181 -6.35 -17.66 -4.57
CA ASP A 181 -6.47 -16.47 -3.73
C ASP A 181 -7.00 -15.27 -4.55
N GLU A 182 -8.31 -15.09 -4.53
CA GLU A 182 -8.97 -13.97 -5.23
C GLU A 182 -8.55 -12.59 -4.69
N GLY A 183 -8.06 -12.51 -3.44
CA GLY A 183 -7.66 -11.26 -2.81
C GLY A 183 -6.42 -10.62 -3.45
N VAL A 184 -5.62 -11.40 -4.18
CA VAL A 184 -4.37 -10.96 -4.82
C VAL A 184 -4.46 -10.84 -6.33
N ARG A 185 -5.65 -10.98 -6.92
CA ARG A 185 -5.85 -10.84 -8.37
C ARG A 185 -5.29 -9.47 -8.85
N PRO A 186 -4.28 -9.46 -9.74
CA PRO A 186 -3.75 -8.22 -10.29
C PRO A 186 -4.83 -7.42 -11.01
N ASN A 187 -4.83 -6.10 -10.85
CA ASN A 187 -5.73 -5.20 -11.55
C ASN A 187 -4.97 -4.14 -12.35
N VAL A 188 -5.69 -3.29 -13.08
CA VAL A 188 -5.12 -2.17 -13.86
C VAL A 188 -4.10 -1.35 -13.07
N ARG A 189 -4.35 -1.07 -11.78
CA ARG A 189 -3.44 -0.26 -10.94
C ARG A 189 -2.13 -0.99 -10.66
N THR A 190 -2.19 -2.29 -10.39
CA THR A 190 -0.98 -3.11 -10.19
C THR A 190 -0.15 -3.16 -11.47
N TYR A 191 -0.78 -3.44 -12.61
CA TYR A 191 -0.09 -3.44 -13.91
C TYR A 191 0.51 -2.08 -14.25
N ASN A 192 -0.23 -0.99 -14.04
CA ASN A 192 0.24 0.37 -14.26
C ASN A 192 1.47 0.69 -13.40
N ALA A 193 1.50 0.26 -12.13
CA ALA A 193 2.67 0.44 -11.27
C ALA A 193 3.89 -0.36 -11.76
N VAL A 194 3.69 -1.58 -12.24
CA VAL A 194 4.78 -2.43 -12.78
C VAL A 194 5.30 -1.88 -14.10
N ILE A 195 4.41 -1.49 -15.03
CA ILE A 195 4.76 -0.86 -16.31
C ILE A 195 5.52 0.45 -16.08
N ASP A 196 5.08 1.28 -15.14
CA ASP A 196 5.77 2.54 -14.76
C ASP A 196 7.18 2.26 -14.21
N ALA A 197 7.37 1.18 -13.45
CA ALA A 197 8.70 0.77 -12.98
C ALA A 197 9.63 0.33 -14.13
N TYR A 198 9.15 -0.50 -15.06
CA TYR A 198 9.91 -0.88 -16.26
C TYR A 198 10.21 0.32 -17.17
N ALA A 199 9.23 1.21 -17.37
CA ALA A 199 9.37 2.43 -18.16
C ALA A 199 10.43 3.38 -17.59
N ARG A 200 10.49 3.54 -16.27
CA ARG A 200 11.51 4.35 -15.59
C ARG A 200 12.88 3.67 -15.53
N GLY A 201 12.91 2.33 -15.45
CA GLY A 201 14.13 1.54 -15.57
C GLY A 201 14.67 1.44 -17.01
N GLY A 202 13.97 2.04 -17.98
CA GLY A 202 14.33 2.04 -19.39
C GLY A 202 13.98 0.76 -20.14
N ASP A 203 13.37 -0.25 -19.53
CA ASP A 203 13.01 -1.48 -20.24
C ASP A 203 11.63 -1.32 -20.92
N ALA A 204 11.65 -0.62 -22.06
CA ALA A 204 10.46 -0.31 -22.86
C ALA A 204 9.86 -1.57 -23.51
N GLU A 205 10.70 -2.55 -23.84
CA GLU A 205 10.33 -3.84 -24.39
C GLU A 205 9.42 -4.61 -23.41
N THR A 206 9.85 -4.75 -22.15
CA THR A 206 9.05 -5.43 -21.12
C THR A 206 7.80 -4.62 -20.77
N ALA A 207 7.89 -3.29 -20.71
CA ALA A 207 6.73 -2.43 -20.50
C ALA A 207 5.65 -2.65 -21.59
N GLU A 208 6.05 -2.71 -22.87
CA GLU A 208 5.11 -2.99 -23.95
C GLU A 208 4.62 -4.45 -23.96
N ALA A 209 5.46 -5.40 -23.56
CA ALA A 209 5.04 -6.81 -23.43
C ALA A 209 3.94 -6.97 -22.38
N LEU A 210 4.03 -6.25 -21.25
CA LEU A 210 3.00 -6.21 -20.22
C LEU A 210 1.71 -5.55 -20.72
N LEU A 211 1.78 -4.43 -21.45
CA LEU A 211 0.61 -3.83 -22.08
C LEU A 211 -0.06 -4.81 -23.07
N ARG A 212 0.71 -5.51 -23.90
CA ARG A 212 0.19 -6.55 -24.80
C ARG A 212 -0.43 -7.71 -24.05
N ARG A 213 0.06 -8.06 -22.86
CA ARG A 213 -0.55 -9.06 -22.00
C ARG A 213 -1.91 -8.58 -21.49
N MET A 214 -2.00 -7.35 -20.97
CA MET A 214 -3.28 -6.78 -20.50
C MET A 214 -4.32 -6.71 -21.63
N ILE A 215 -3.92 -6.24 -22.81
CA ILE A 215 -4.80 -6.17 -24.00
C ILE A 215 -5.34 -7.57 -24.32
N ARG A 216 -4.47 -8.59 -24.41
CA ARG A 216 -4.90 -9.96 -24.72
C ARG A 216 -5.87 -10.49 -23.67
N GLN A 217 -5.55 -10.34 -22.38
CA GLN A 217 -6.38 -10.82 -21.27
C GLN A 217 -7.78 -10.18 -21.27
N TYR A 218 -7.86 -8.89 -21.63
CA TYR A 218 -9.13 -8.18 -21.78
C TYR A 218 -9.90 -8.62 -23.04
N GLU A 219 -9.24 -8.62 -24.21
CA GLU A 219 -9.89 -8.94 -25.49
C GLU A 219 -10.38 -10.38 -25.59
N CYS A 220 -9.71 -11.34 -24.94
CA CYS A 220 -10.16 -12.74 -24.90
C CYS A 220 -11.21 -13.01 -23.80
N GLY A 221 -11.59 -12.00 -23.01
CA GLY A 221 -12.55 -12.14 -21.91
C GLY A 221 -12.02 -12.95 -20.71
N GLU A 222 -10.69 -13.11 -20.60
CA GLU A 222 -10.07 -13.82 -19.48
C GLU A 222 -10.12 -12.99 -18.18
N ASP A 223 -9.89 -11.68 -18.28
CA ASP A 223 -9.89 -10.79 -17.13
C ASP A 223 -10.32 -9.35 -17.49
N ASP A 224 -11.57 -9.00 -17.15
CA ASP A 224 -12.11 -7.64 -17.33
C ASP A 224 -11.44 -6.60 -16.41
N GLY A 225 -10.84 -7.03 -15.30
CA GLY A 225 -10.20 -6.20 -14.29
C GLY A 225 -8.82 -5.67 -14.67
N VAL A 226 -8.28 -6.07 -15.82
CA VAL A 226 -6.98 -5.62 -16.35
C VAL A 226 -7.11 -4.79 -17.63
N ARG A 227 -8.31 -4.30 -17.94
CA ARG A 227 -8.56 -3.41 -19.07
C ARG A 227 -7.59 -2.21 -19.08
N PRO A 228 -6.72 -2.06 -20.10
CA PRO A 228 -5.80 -0.93 -20.18
C PRO A 228 -6.53 0.41 -20.19
N ASP A 229 -5.98 1.40 -19.49
CA ASP A 229 -6.45 2.78 -19.47
C ASP A 229 -5.47 3.71 -20.21
N ALA A 230 -5.84 4.99 -20.37
CA ALA A 230 -4.96 5.98 -21.01
C ALA A 230 -3.59 6.08 -20.31
N PHE A 231 -3.54 5.87 -18.98
CA PHE A 231 -2.29 5.87 -18.23
C PHE A 231 -1.38 4.71 -18.64
N THR A 232 -1.92 3.50 -18.83
CA THR A 232 -1.16 2.32 -19.28
C THR A 232 -0.44 2.59 -20.61
N PHE A 233 -1.17 3.08 -21.61
CA PHE A 233 -0.60 3.38 -22.93
C PHE A 233 0.42 4.52 -22.88
N ASN A 234 0.09 5.61 -22.19
CA ASN A 234 0.99 6.76 -22.05
C ASN A 234 2.29 6.36 -21.33
N ALA A 235 2.24 5.47 -20.34
CA ALA A 235 3.44 4.97 -19.66
C ALA A 235 4.38 4.23 -20.62
N VAL A 236 3.84 3.39 -21.51
CA VAL A 236 4.65 2.65 -22.52
C VAL A 236 5.17 3.58 -23.62
N ILE A 237 4.36 4.52 -24.11
CA ILE A 237 4.81 5.54 -25.08
C ILE A 237 5.99 6.33 -24.50
N ASN A 238 5.84 6.81 -23.27
CA ASN A 238 6.91 7.53 -22.56
C ASN A 238 8.16 6.65 -22.31
N ALA A 239 8.03 5.33 -22.21
CA ALA A 239 9.16 4.43 -22.12
C ALA A 239 9.95 4.42 -23.44
N TRP A 240 9.26 4.29 -24.58
CA TRP A 240 9.88 4.31 -25.90
C TRP A 240 10.48 5.67 -26.24
N THR A 241 9.82 6.78 -25.92
CA THR A 241 10.36 8.13 -26.16
C THR A 241 11.70 8.34 -25.45
N ARG A 242 11.87 7.82 -24.23
CA ARG A 242 13.15 7.90 -23.49
C ARG A 242 14.27 7.07 -24.10
N ARG A 243 13.94 6.07 -24.93
CA ARG A 243 14.91 5.23 -25.67
C ARG A 243 15.13 5.71 -27.10
N GLY A 244 14.60 6.88 -27.49
CA GLY A 244 14.66 7.40 -28.86
C GLY A 244 16.09 7.49 -29.42
N ASP A 245 17.05 7.85 -28.58
CA ASP A 245 18.46 8.01 -28.98
C ASP A 245 19.21 6.67 -29.06
N GLU A 246 18.72 5.63 -28.38
CA GLU A 246 19.40 4.34 -28.22
C GLU A 246 18.81 3.24 -29.10
N ASN A 247 17.52 3.35 -29.45
CA ASN A 247 16.81 2.37 -30.27
C ASN A 247 16.17 3.06 -31.49
N PRO A 248 16.68 2.83 -32.71
CA PRO A 248 16.12 3.41 -33.95
C PRO A 248 14.64 3.07 -34.18
N ASP A 249 14.15 1.98 -33.59
CA ASP A 249 12.75 1.56 -33.71
C ASP A 249 11.83 2.22 -32.69
N ALA A 250 12.36 2.95 -31.70
CA ALA A 250 11.59 3.56 -30.62
C ALA A 250 10.42 4.41 -31.13
N GLY A 251 10.65 5.24 -32.16
CA GLY A 251 9.60 6.06 -32.78
C GLY A 251 8.48 5.21 -33.39
N ARG A 252 8.83 4.19 -34.18
CA ARG A 252 7.86 3.27 -34.78
C ARG A 252 7.08 2.48 -33.73
N ARG A 253 7.74 2.10 -32.64
CA ARG A 253 7.12 1.35 -31.53
C ARG A 253 6.17 2.24 -30.74
N ALA A 254 6.56 3.49 -30.46
CA ALA A 254 5.69 4.48 -29.83
C ALA A 254 4.44 4.76 -30.69
N GLU A 255 4.62 4.95 -32.01
CA GLU A 255 3.51 5.14 -32.95
C GLU A 255 2.57 3.93 -32.98
N ALA A 256 3.11 2.71 -32.97
CA ALA A 256 2.31 1.49 -32.93
C ALA A 256 1.48 1.39 -31.63
N VAL A 257 2.04 1.80 -30.48
CA VAL A 257 1.32 1.84 -29.21
C VAL A 257 0.22 2.91 -29.23
N LEU A 258 0.50 4.09 -29.79
CA LEU A 258 -0.51 5.14 -29.97
C LEU A 258 -1.65 4.68 -30.91
N GLY A 259 -1.32 3.98 -31.99
CA GLY A 259 -2.30 3.39 -32.90
C GLY A 259 -3.22 2.39 -32.21
N ARG A 260 -2.70 1.60 -31.25
CA ARG A 260 -3.52 0.70 -30.41
C ARG A 260 -4.41 1.48 -29.45
N LEU A 261 -3.90 2.55 -28.82
CA LEU A 261 -4.70 3.44 -27.95
C LEU A 261 -5.88 4.03 -28.72
N LEU A 262 -5.67 4.53 -29.94
CA LEU A 262 -6.72 5.13 -30.75
C LEU A 262 -7.79 4.12 -31.18
N ARG A 263 -7.42 2.85 -31.41
CA ARG A 263 -8.38 1.77 -31.66
C ARG A 263 -9.23 1.49 -30.42
N PHE A 264 -8.60 1.30 -29.27
CA PHE A 264 -9.28 1.10 -27.99
C PHE A 264 -10.26 2.25 -27.67
N HIS A 265 -9.91 3.50 -27.98
CA HIS A 265 -10.82 4.63 -27.83
C HIS A 265 -12.04 4.55 -28.76
N ARG A 266 -11.82 4.21 -30.04
CA ARG A 266 -12.88 4.07 -31.04
C ARG A 266 -13.85 2.93 -30.73
N ASP A 267 -13.36 1.86 -30.11
CA ASP A 267 -14.17 0.71 -29.69
C ASP A 267 -15.05 1.00 -28.45
N GLY A 268 -15.14 2.28 -28.04
CA GLY A 268 -16.06 2.73 -27.00
C GLY A 268 -15.52 2.58 -25.58
N ASN A 269 -14.20 2.52 -25.40
CA ASN A 269 -13.59 2.50 -24.06
C ASN A 269 -13.59 3.91 -23.43
N PRO A 270 -14.42 4.18 -22.39
CA PRO A 270 -14.46 5.49 -21.73
C PRO A 270 -13.18 5.82 -20.96
N ASP A 271 -12.40 4.81 -20.54
CA ASP A 271 -11.18 4.96 -19.72
C ASP A 271 -9.94 5.26 -20.56
N VAL A 272 -10.05 5.12 -21.88
CA VAL A 272 -9.01 5.44 -22.85
C VAL A 272 -9.45 6.68 -23.62
N ARG A 273 -9.52 7.83 -22.95
CA ARG A 273 -9.59 9.12 -23.64
C ARG A 273 -8.16 9.61 -23.90
N PRO A 274 -7.75 9.84 -25.16
CA PRO A 274 -6.50 10.52 -25.46
C PRO A 274 -6.46 11.87 -24.73
N ASP A 275 -5.43 12.10 -23.91
CA ASP A 275 -5.23 13.39 -23.25
C ASP A 275 -4.17 14.21 -24.01
N ALA A 276 -4.00 15.49 -23.65
CA ALA A 276 -3.00 16.35 -24.30
C ALA A 276 -1.58 15.77 -24.22
N ARG A 277 -1.29 14.89 -23.25
CA ARG A 277 0.00 14.21 -23.11
C ARG A 277 0.20 13.10 -24.13
N SER A 278 -0.87 12.46 -24.61
CA SER A 278 -0.80 11.49 -25.71
C SER A 278 -0.38 12.12 -27.06
N PHE A 279 -0.51 13.45 -27.21
CA PHE A 279 -0.19 14.18 -28.45
C PHE A 279 0.94 15.20 -28.30
N ALA A 280 1.50 15.37 -27.10
CA ALA A 280 2.52 16.37 -26.82
C ALA A 280 3.94 15.82 -26.91
N HIS A 281 4.31 15.10 -27.97
CA HIS A 281 5.70 14.75 -28.29
C HIS A 281 5.89 14.58 -29.79
#